data_AF-A0A069NRC1-F1
#
_entry.id   AF-A0A069NRC1-F1
#
_cell.length_a   1.000
_cell.length_b   1.000
_cell.length_c   1.000
_cell.angle_alpha   90.00
_cell.angle_beta   90.00
_cell.angle_gamma   90.00
#
_symmetry.space_group_name_H-M   'P 1'
#
loop_
_entity.id
_entity.type
_entity.pdbx_description
1 polymer ?
#
loop_
_entity_poly.entity_id
_entity_poly.type
_entity_poly.pdbx_seq_one_letter_code
_entity_poly.pdbx_strand_id
1 'polypeptide(L)'
;MHSAAAQTEGVAVKKFVDAEFAPRKEDDGLIVPVCEYVPVTDLRLTLREELRTATVVSITSDVHVAEAKRQEVVIERRVGSAGDGIADPATPSSGVGESASNPAV
;
A
#
# COMPACT_ATOMS: atom_id res chain seq x y z
N MET A 1 -3.34 8.16 -7.49
CA MET A 1 -2.74 8.08 -8.85
C MET A 1 -3.69 7.28 -9.74
N HIS A 2 -3.78 7.62 -11.03
CA HIS A 2 -4.50 6.80 -12.01
C HIS A 2 -3.48 5.96 -12.79
N SER A 3 -3.66 4.65 -12.83
CA SER A 3 -2.87 3.74 -13.66
C SER A 3 -3.76 3.21 -14.78
N ALA A 4 -3.25 3.20 -16.01
CA ALA A 4 -3.90 2.57 -17.15
C ALA A 4 -3.09 1.31 -17.51
N ALA A 5 -3.75 0.17 -17.54
CA ALA A 5 -3.17 -1.10 -17.96
C ALA A 5 -3.96 -1.68 -19.13
N ALA A 6 -3.27 -2.20 -20.14
CA ALA A 6 -3.89 -3.00 -21.17
C ALA A 6 -4.09 -4.42 -20.65
N GLN A 7 -5.34 -4.90 -20.65
CA GLN A 7 -5.66 -6.30 -20.40
C GLN A 7 -5.91 -6.97 -21.74
N THR A 8 -5.32 -8.15 -21.94
CA THR A 8 -5.49 -8.93 -23.17
C THR A 8 -6.03 -10.30 -22.81
N GLU A 9 -7.12 -10.68 -23.47
CA GLU A 9 -7.74 -12.00 -23.38
C GLU A 9 -7.63 -12.73 -24.72
N GLY A 10 -7.26 -14.02 -24.66
CA GLY A 10 -7.16 -14.89 -25.82
C GLY A 10 -8.42 -15.71 -26.03
N VAL A 11 -9.06 -15.59 -27.20
CA VAL A 11 -10.23 -16.39 -27.57
C VAL A 11 -9.86 -17.39 -28.66
N ALA A 12 -9.86 -18.68 -28.33
CA ALA A 12 -9.59 -19.73 -29.31
C ALA A 12 -10.75 -19.85 -30.32
N VAL A 13 -10.43 -19.79 -31.62
CA VAL A 13 -11.42 -19.90 -32.71
C VAL A 13 -11.25 -21.22 -33.48
N LYS A 14 -10.00 -21.60 -33.80
CA LYS A 14 -9.64 -22.83 -34.53
C LYS A 14 -10.43 -23.03 -35.84
N LYS A 15 -10.39 -22.03 -36.72
CA LYS A 15 -11.14 -22.04 -37.99
C LYS A 15 -10.20 -21.89 -39.18
N PHE A 16 -10.41 -22.68 -40.24
CA PHE A 16 -9.74 -22.45 -41.53
C PHE A 16 -10.29 -21.20 -42.21
N VAL A 17 -9.38 -20.38 -42.75
CA VAL A 17 -9.70 -19.11 -43.38
C VAL A 17 -8.94 -18.98 -44.70
N ASP A 18 -9.48 -18.19 -45.63
CA ASP A 18 -8.90 -18.07 -46.97
C ASP A 18 -7.81 -16.99 -47.06
N ALA A 19 -7.75 -16.08 -46.07
CA ALA A 19 -6.77 -15.00 -46.00
C ALA A 19 -6.53 -14.53 -44.56
N GLU A 20 -5.43 -13.80 -44.36
CA GLU A 20 -5.15 -13.12 -43.10
C GLU A 20 -6.07 -11.90 -42.92
N PHE A 21 -6.39 -11.60 -41.66
CA PHE A 21 -7.22 -10.46 -41.30
C PHE A 21 -6.34 -9.39 -40.65
N ALA A 22 -6.63 -8.12 -40.94
CA ALA A 22 -6.00 -7.03 -40.21
C ALA A 22 -6.57 -6.90 -38.79
N PRO A 23 -5.79 -6.37 -37.83
CA PRO A 23 -6.33 -5.94 -36.54
C PRO A 23 -7.53 -4.99 -36.73
N ARG A 24 -8.58 -5.20 -35.94
CA ARG A 24 -9.83 -4.43 -36.03
C ARG A 24 -10.23 -3.87 -34.67
N LYS A 25 -10.84 -2.68 -34.66
CA LYS A 25 -11.46 -2.14 -33.44
C LYS A 25 -12.85 -2.73 -33.25
N GLU A 26 -13.17 -3.12 -32.03
CA GLU A 26 -14.50 -3.55 -31.61
C GLU A 26 -14.80 -2.90 -30.26
N ASP A 27 -15.89 -2.13 -30.17
CA ASP A 27 -16.24 -1.29 -29.03
C ASP A 27 -15.08 -0.40 -28.53
N ASP A 28 -14.60 -0.61 -27.30
CA ASP A 28 -13.46 0.08 -26.68
C ASP A 28 -12.16 -0.74 -26.73
N GLY A 29 -12.15 -1.80 -27.54
CA GLY A 29 -11.06 -2.77 -27.62
C GLY A 29 -10.46 -2.90 -29.02
N LEU A 30 -9.29 -3.56 -29.05
CA LEU A 30 -8.64 -3.98 -30.28
C LEU A 30 -8.68 -5.51 -30.35
N ILE A 31 -9.10 -6.04 -31.49
CA ILE A 31 -9.03 -7.46 -31.81
C ILE A 31 -7.89 -7.70 -32.79
N VAL A 32 -6.93 -8.53 -32.37
CA VAL A 32 -5.80 -8.96 -33.18
C VAL A 32 -5.96 -10.44 -33.53
N PRO A 33 -6.20 -10.79 -34.80
CA PRO A 33 -6.32 -12.17 -35.25
C PRO A 33 -4.94 -12.85 -35.31
N VAL A 34 -4.83 -14.05 -34.75
CA VAL A 34 -3.63 -14.89 -34.78
C VAL A 34 -3.85 -16.03 -35.76
N CYS A 35 -3.21 -15.91 -36.92
CA CYS A 35 -3.30 -16.90 -37.99
C CYS A 35 -2.02 -17.75 -38.06
N GLU A 36 -2.18 -19.02 -38.40
CA GLU A 36 -1.08 -19.96 -38.62
C GLU A 36 -1.35 -20.83 -39.84
N TYR A 37 -0.33 -21.03 -40.67
CA TYR A 37 -0.37 -22.01 -41.75
C TYR A 37 -0.09 -23.40 -41.20
N VAL A 38 -1.06 -24.31 -41.33
CA VAL A 38 -0.95 -25.69 -40.85
C VAL A 38 -0.99 -26.66 -42.03
N PRO A 39 -0.12 -27.68 -42.07
CA PRO A 39 -0.19 -28.73 -43.09
C PRO A 39 -1.31 -29.70 -42.73
N VAL A 40 -2.27 -29.87 -43.65
CA VAL A 40 -3.29 -30.94 -43.53
C VAL A 40 -3.16 -31.95 -44.66
N THR A 41 -3.50 -31.52 -45.86
CA THR A 41 -3.24 -32.24 -47.13
C THR A 41 -2.40 -31.31 -48.00
N ASP A 42 -2.86 -30.06 -48.10
CA ASP A 42 -2.08 -28.90 -48.51
C ASP A 42 -1.92 -27.91 -47.33
N LEU A 43 -1.07 -26.89 -47.47
CA LEU A 43 -0.96 -25.82 -46.48
C LEU A 43 -2.27 -25.01 -46.45
N ARG A 44 -2.86 -24.88 -45.26
CA ARG A 44 -4.07 -24.07 -45.04
C ARG A 44 -3.86 -23.08 -43.92
N LEU A 45 -4.38 -21.88 -44.11
CA LEU A 45 -4.38 -20.85 -43.08
C LEU A 45 -5.47 -21.13 -42.06
N THR A 46 -5.11 -21.07 -40.78
CA THR A 46 -6.00 -21.29 -39.65
C THR A 46 -5.99 -20.06 -38.75
N LEU A 47 -7.16 -19.46 -38.52
CA LEU A 47 -7.36 -18.52 -37.43
C LEU A 47 -7.41 -19.32 -36.12
N ARG A 48 -6.31 -19.30 -35.37
CA ARG A 48 -6.18 -20.06 -34.12
C ARG A 48 -6.85 -19.35 -32.98
N GLU A 49 -6.64 -18.05 -32.89
CA GLU A 49 -7.00 -17.24 -31.74
C GLU A 49 -7.32 -15.81 -32.17
N GLU A 50 -8.20 -15.15 -31.44
CA GLU A 50 -8.38 -13.70 -31.47
C GLU A 50 -7.95 -13.13 -30.13
N LEU A 51 -6.95 -12.25 -30.13
CA LEU A 51 -6.53 -11.51 -28.94
C LEU A 51 -7.39 -10.27 -28.81
N ARG A 52 -8.13 -10.16 -27.71
CA ARG A 52 -9.00 -9.03 -27.38
C ARG A 52 -8.31 -8.19 -26.33
N THR A 53 -7.93 -6.96 -26.68
CA THR A 53 -7.28 -6.03 -25.75
C THR A 53 -8.26 -4.93 -25.33
N ALA A 54 -8.37 -4.69 -24.03
CA ALA A 54 -9.15 -3.61 -23.43
C ALA A 54 -8.28 -2.77 -22.49
N THR A 55 -8.58 -1.49 -22.38
CA THR A 55 -7.89 -0.60 -21.44
C THR A 55 -8.63 -0.60 -20.10
N VAL A 56 -7.93 -0.91 -19.02
CA VAL A 56 -8.49 -0.86 -17.67
C VAL A 56 -7.80 0.26 -16.88
N VAL A 57 -8.61 1.19 -16.38
CA VAL A 57 -8.16 2.31 -15.55
C VAL A 57 -8.38 1.95 -14.09
N SER A 58 -7.31 1.90 -13.30
CA SER A 58 -7.38 1.68 -11.85
C SER A 58 -7.12 2.97 -11.07
N ILE A 59 -7.90 3.18 -10.01
CA ILE A 59 -7.76 4.29 -9.08
C ILE A 59 -7.19 3.73 -7.77
N THR A 60 -5.95 4.09 -7.45
CA THR A 60 -5.36 3.75 -6.15
C THR A 60 -5.55 4.93 -5.21
N SER A 61 -6.23 4.69 -4.08
CA SER A 61 -6.32 5.61 -2.95
C SER A 61 -5.42 5.12 -1.82
N ASP A 62 -4.31 5.81 -1.58
CA ASP A 62 -3.39 5.48 -0.49
C ASP A 62 -3.90 6.05 0.84
N VAL A 63 -4.37 5.20 1.74
CA VAL A 63 -4.74 5.58 3.11
C VAL A 63 -3.54 5.36 4.02
N HIS A 64 -2.98 6.43 4.57
CA HIS A 64 -1.85 6.37 5.50
C HIS A 64 -2.37 6.37 6.94
N VAL A 65 -2.02 5.35 7.71
CA VAL A 65 -2.25 5.33 9.16
C VAL A 65 -1.02 5.93 9.84
N ALA A 66 -1.20 7.07 10.52
CA ALA A 66 -0.15 7.71 11.28
C ALA A 66 -0.27 7.36 12.77
N GLU A 67 0.84 6.95 13.39
CA GLU A 67 0.89 6.74 14.84
C GLU A 67 0.98 8.10 15.55
N ALA A 68 -0.05 8.43 16.33
CA ALA A 68 -0.08 9.66 17.13
C ALA A 68 0.42 9.37 18.56
N LYS A 69 1.54 9.97 18.95
CA LYS A 69 2.06 9.88 20.32
C LYS A 69 1.46 11.01 21.18
N ARG A 70 0.65 10.65 22.17
CA ARG A 70 0.18 11.60 23.21
C ARG A 70 1.27 11.79 24.26
N GLN A 71 1.60 13.03 24.57
CA GLN A 71 2.51 13.40 25.66
C GLN A 71 1.71 14.16 26.72
N GLU A 72 1.91 13.79 27.98
CA GLU A 72 1.36 14.50 29.13
C GLU A 72 2.48 15.34 29.76
N VAL A 73 2.29 16.65 29.79
CA VAL A 73 3.25 17.60 30.34
C VAL A 73 2.69 18.14 31.64
N VAL A 74 3.36 17.83 32.74
CA VAL A 74 3.04 18.38 34.06
C VAL A 74 3.91 19.61 34.27
N ILE A 75 3.28 20.79 34.34
CA ILE A 75 3.98 22.05 34.65
C ILE A 75 3.75 22.38 36.12
N GLU A 76 4.79 22.24 36.93
CA GLU A 76 4.77 22.66 38.32
C GLU A 76 5.20 24.13 38.43
N ARG A 77 4.32 24.97 38.99
CA ARG A 77 4.62 26.36 39.28
C ARG A 77 5.55 26.43 40.49
N ARG A 78 6.84 26.67 40.26
CA ARG A 78 7.77 27.06 41.34
C ARG A 78 7.51 28.53 41.72
N VAL A 79 7.35 28.79 43.01
CA VAL A 79 7.27 30.16 43.54
C VAL A 79 8.70 30.62 43.80
N GLY A 80 9.19 31.51 42.95
CA GLY A 80 10.48 32.19 43.08
C GLY A 80 10.47 33.44 42.21
N SER A 81 11.10 34.51 42.68
CA SER A 81 11.36 35.72 41.88
C SER A 81 12.14 35.32 40.63
N ALA A 82 11.78 35.89 39.48
CA ALA A 82 12.31 35.47 38.18
C ALA A 82 13.85 35.33 38.17
N GLY A 83 14.35 34.14 37.84
CA GLY A 83 15.71 33.95 37.34
C GLY A 83 16.74 33.30 38.27
N ASP A 84 16.41 32.23 39.00
CA ASP A 84 17.47 31.44 39.64
C ASP A 84 17.19 29.93 39.53
N GLY A 85 17.89 29.29 38.59
CA GLY A 85 17.83 27.86 38.34
C GLY A 85 19.21 27.26 38.50
N ILE A 86 19.54 26.78 39.70
CA ILE A 86 20.72 25.96 39.94
C ILE A 86 20.23 24.55 40.27
N ALA A 87 20.71 23.57 39.50
CA ALA A 87 20.48 22.15 39.79
C ALA A 87 21.37 21.75 40.98
N ASP A 88 20.79 21.22 42.05
CA ASP A 88 21.56 20.72 43.19
C ASP A 88 21.94 19.23 42.98
N PRO A 89 23.25 18.88 42.97
CA PRO A 89 23.71 17.51 42.78
C PRO A 89 23.43 16.63 44.00
N ALA A 90 23.18 15.35 43.70
CA ALA A 90 22.89 14.29 44.65
C ALA A 90 23.88 14.21 45.84
N THR A 91 23.36 14.07 47.06
CA THR A 91 23.85 13.03 48.00
C THR A 91 22.83 12.71 49.11
N PRO A 92 22.70 11.44 49.51
CA PRO A 92 21.68 10.95 50.43
C PRO A 92 22.19 10.91 51.89
N SER A 93 21.31 11.07 52.88
CA SER A 93 21.69 10.79 54.28
C SER A 93 20.60 10.06 55.05
N SER A 94 20.78 8.74 55.07
CA SER A 94 20.72 7.80 56.21
C SER A 94 20.09 8.25 57.54
N GLY A 95 19.26 7.36 58.11
CA GLY A 95 19.41 6.96 59.52
C GLY A 95 18.23 7.18 60.48
N VAL A 96 17.43 6.12 60.67
CA VAL A 96 16.94 5.53 61.94
C VAL A 96 16.42 6.47 63.06
N GLY A 97 15.17 6.24 63.48
CA GLY A 97 14.66 6.64 64.79
C GLY A 97 13.77 5.55 65.39
N GLU A 98 14.24 4.88 66.44
CA GLU A 98 13.47 3.92 67.24
C GLU A 98 13.29 4.44 68.68
N SER A 99 12.08 4.27 69.21
CA SER A 99 11.67 4.10 70.61
C SER A 99 11.78 5.24 71.67
N ALA A 100 10.57 5.67 72.10
CA ALA A 100 9.97 5.47 73.43
C ALA A 100 9.69 6.66 74.37
N SER A 101 8.45 6.62 74.87
CA SER A 101 7.94 6.93 76.22
C SER A 101 7.15 8.22 76.52
N ASN A 102 6.08 7.97 77.27
CA ASN A 102 4.82 8.67 77.59
C ASN A 102 4.96 9.96 78.43
N PRO A 103 3.87 10.74 78.65
CA PRO A 103 3.25 10.67 79.99
C PRO A 103 1.71 10.86 80.10
N ALA A 104 1.22 10.31 81.23
CA ALA A 104 0.12 10.75 82.11
C ALA A 104 -1.37 10.46 81.75
N VAL A 105 -1.92 9.42 82.39
CA VAL A 105 -2.84 9.53 83.56
C VAL A 105 -2.56 8.39 84.54
#